data_AF-A0A9X1W931-F1
#
_entry.id   AF-A0A9X1W931-F1
#
_cell.length_a   1.000
_cell.length_b   1.000
_cell.length_c   1.000
_cell.angle_alpha   90.00
_cell.angle_beta   90.00
_cell.angle_gamma   90.00
#
_symmetry.space_group_name_H-M   'P 1'
#
loop_
_entity.id
_entity.type
_entity.pdbx_description
1 polymer ?
#
loop_
_entity_poly.entity_id
_entity_poly.type
_entity_poly.pdbx_seq_one_letter_code
_entity_poly.pdbx_strand_id
1 'polypeptide(L)'
;MSETKLPSYLSIATELQNAGLAVTPAELHGLLVGMLAGGLSVNEKNWQPILFDYTNDGLGWPQSTLTAAKSILDHSFAQLNANQFELDLFLPDDDASATIFDVADELAMWVNHFISGLGLIGTQLNKLSANSKEALADLEEISKLGIDEDDDIEEQALLLEQVIEHVKACVMTIHTEFGLKAPNSDSKPTIH
;
A
#
# COMPACT_ATOMS: atom_id res chain seq x y z
N MET A 1 21.69 -10.69 -5.79
CA MET A 1 20.37 -10.31 -5.26
C MET A 1 19.52 -10.09 -6.49
N SER A 2 18.58 -10.98 -6.78
CA SER A 2 17.66 -10.75 -7.89
C SER A 2 16.85 -9.51 -7.52
N GLU A 3 16.98 -8.43 -8.28
CA GLU A 3 16.08 -7.27 -8.15
C GLU A 3 14.65 -7.81 -8.30
N THR A 4 13.94 -7.87 -7.18
CA THR A 4 12.54 -8.24 -7.20
C THR A 4 11.85 -6.99 -7.67
N LYS A 5 11.24 -6.99 -8.86
CA LYS A 5 10.45 -5.88 -9.40
C LYS A 5 8.97 -6.27 -9.27
N LEU A 6 8.09 -5.28 -9.11
CA LEU A 6 6.67 -5.52 -9.29
C LEU A 6 6.38 -6.18 -10.65
N PRO A 7 5.43 -7.13 -10.72
CA PRO A 7 4.94 -7.64 -11.98
C PRO A 7 4.23 -6.53 -12.79
N SER A 8 3.98 -6.78 -14.08
CA SER A 8 3.20 -5.86 -14.93
C SER A 8 1.81 -5.61 -14.33
N TYR A 9 1.38 -4.34 -14.28
CA TYR A 9 0.07 -3.94 -13.77
C TYR A 9 -1.06 -4.68 -14.51
N LEU A 10 -1.04 -4.63 -15.85
CA LEU A 10 -2.05 -5.29 -16.70
C LEU A 10 -2.11 -6.81 -16.49
N SER A 11 -0.96 -7.45 -16.26
CA SER A 11 -0.90 -8.89 -15.99
C SER A 11 -1.59 -9.26 -14.67
N ILE A 12 -1.39 -8.45 -13.63
CA ILE A 12 -2.06 -8.65 -12.34
C ILE A 12 -3.54 -8.32 -12.44
N ALA A 13 -3.92 -7.25 -13.12
CA ALA A 13 -5.32 -6.90 -13.34
C ALA A 13 -6.08 -8.06 -14.03
N THR A 14 -5.47 -8.67 -15.05
CA THR A 14 -6.02 -9.83 -15.76
C THR A 14 -6.15 -11.06 -14.85
N GLU A 15 -5.13 -11.34 -14.02
CA GLU A 15 -5.17 -12.45 -13.06
C GLU A 15 -6.29 -12.27 -12.02
N LEU A 16 -6.45 -11.07 -11.46
CA LEU A 16 -7.51 -10.73 -10.50
C LEU A 16 -8.90 -10.86 -11.13
N GLN A 17 -9.07 -10.35 -12.35
CA GLN A 17 -10.32 -10.47 -13.10
C GLN A 17 -10.68 -11.94 -13.40
N ASN A 18 -9.71 -12.75 -13.83
CA ASN A 18 -9.93 -14.18 -14.10
C ASN A 18 -10.30 -14.97 -12.83
N ALA A 19 -9.80 -14.52 -11.67
CA ALA A 19 -10.16 -15.07 -10.36
C ALA A 19 -11.55 -14.62 -9.88
N GLY A 20 -12.23 -13.71 -10.60
CA GLY A 20 -13.53 -13.17 -10.22
C GLY A 20 -13.47 -12.17 -9.06
N LEU A 21 -12.31 -11.58 -8.83
CA LEU A 21 -12.09 -10.61 -7.75
C LEU A 21 -12.36 -9.19 -8.26
N ALA A 22 -13.04 -8.38 -7.45
CA ALA A 22 -13.39 -7.00 -7.80
C ALA A 22 -12.26 -5.99 -7.54
N VAL A 23 -11.16 -6.43 -6.94
CA VAL A 23 -10.04 -5.58 -6.52
C VAL A 23 -9.09 -5.30 -7.68
N THR A 24 -8.60 -4.06 -7.80
CA THR A 24 -7.56 -3.68 -8.77
C THR A 24 -6.15 -3.97 -8.23
N PRO A 25 -5.10 -3.98 -9.08
CA PRO A 25 -3.73 -4.09 -8.58
C PRO A 25 -3.33 -2.97 -7.62
N ALA A 26 -3.82 -1.73 -7.83
CA ALA A 26 -3.51 -0.61 -6.94
C ALA A 26 -4.20 -0.80 -5.58
N GLU A 27 -5.49 -1.16 -5.57
CA GLU A 27 -6.22 -1.45 -4.33
C GLU A 27 -5.58 -2.58 -3.54
N LEU A 28 -5.21 -3.68 -4.20
CA LEU A 28 -4.49 -4.80 -3.58
C LEU A 28 -3.16 -4.34 -2.99
N HIS A 29 -2.37 -3.57 -3.75
CA HIS A 29 -1.09 -3.06 -3.28
C HIS A 29 -1.26 -2.15 -2.07
N GLY A 30 -2.20 -1.19 -2.13
CA GLY A 30 -2.51 -0.26 -1.04
C GLY A 30 -2.88 -1.02 0.22
N LEU A 31 -3.78 -1.99 0.10
CA LEU A 31 -4.20 -2.84 1.22
C LEU A 31 -3.02 -3.56 1.87
N LEU A 32 -2.19 -4.25 1.08
CA LEU A 32 -1.03 -5.00 1.59
C LEU A 32 0.01 -4.06 2.23
N VAL A 33 0.30 -2.92 1.60
CA VAL A 33 1.22 -1.91 2.14
C VAL A 33 0.68 -1.31 3.43
N GLY A 34 -0.63 -1.06 3.52
CA GLY A 34 -1.29 -0.59 4.74
C GLY A 34 -1.14 -1.60 5.88
N MET A 35 -1.33 -2.89 5.60
CA MET A 35 -1.09 -3.93 6.59
C MET A 35 0.38 -3.96 7.06
N LEU A 36 1.34 -3.86 6.13
CA LEU A 36 2.77 -3.83 6.44
C LEU A 36 3.16 -2.59 7.25
N ALA A 37 2.65 -1.40 6.87
CA ALA A 37 2.85 -0.16 7.59
C ALA A 37 2.26 -0.23 9.00
N GLY A 38 1.16 -0.96 9.21
CA GLY A 38 0.54 -1.22 10.50
C GLY A 38 1.23 -2.29 11.37
N GLY A 39 2.30 -2.92 10.87
CA GLY A 39 3.12 -3.88 11.62
C GLY A 39 2.78 -5.35 11.37
N LEU A 40 2.12 -5.69 10.26
CA LEU A 40 2.00 -7.08 9.79
C LEU A 40 3.39 -7.71 9.62
N SER A 41 3.60 -8.90 10.21
CA SER A 41 4.81 -9.69 9.98
C SER A 41 4.66 -10.60 8.76
N VAL A 42 5.57 -10.49 7.80
CA VAL A 42 5.56 -11.29 6.56
C VAL A 42 5.83 -12.79 6.80
N ASN A 43 6.42 -13.14 7.95
CA ASN A 43 6.68 -14.52 8.33
C ASN A 43 5.41 -15.28 8.76
N GLU A 44 4.30 -14.58 8.99
CA GLU A 44 3.05 -15.17 9.40
C GLU A 44 2.07 -15.20 8.21
N LYS A 45 1.43 -16.36 7.97
CA LYS A 45 0.36 -16.49 6.95
C LYS A 45 -0.92 -15.72 7.30
N ASN A 46 -0.85 -14.82 8.27
CA ASN A 46 -1.99 -14.13 8.87
C ASN A 46 -2.58 -13.05 7.96
N TRP A 47 -1.91 -12.70 6.86
CA TRP A 47 -2.43 -11.72 5.87
C TRP A 47 -3.54 -12.28 4.97
N GLN A 48 -3.51 -13.59 4.66
CA GLN A 48 -4.47 -14.19 3.72
C GLN A 48 -5.91 -14.17 4.23
N PRO A 49 -6.21 -14.58 5.48
CA PRO A 49 -7.59 -14.49 5.99
C PRO A 49 -8.13 -13.06 5.96
N ILE A 50 -7.31 -12.09 6.36
CA ILE A 50 -7.70 -10.67 6.35
C ILE A 50 -8.00 -10.20 4.92
N LEU A 51 -7.14 -10.56 3.97
CA LEU A 51 -7.36 -10.25 2.55
C LEU A 51 -8.68 -10.86 2.06
N PHE A 52 -8.94 -12.13 2.35
CA PHE A 52 -10.16 -12.82 1.91
C PHE A 52 -11.42 -12.20 2.50
N ASP A 53 -11.41 -11.93 3.80
CA ASP A 53 -12.54 -11.31 4.50
C ASP A 53 -12.86 -9.94 3.90
N TYR A 54 -11.84 -9.14 3.57
CA TYR A 54 -12.01 -7.79 3.05
C TYR A 54 -12.39 -7.75 1.55
N THR A 55 -11.86 -8.67 0.73
CA THR A 55 -11.98 -8.59 -0.73
C THR A 55 -12.91 -9.61 -1.37
N ASN A 56 -13.31 -10.65 -0.63
CA ASN A 56 -13.99 -11.81 -1.22
C ASN A 56 -14.91 -12.53 -0.22
N ASP A 57 -15.51 -11.81 0.73
CA ASP A 57 -16.44 -12.35 1.74
C ASP A 57 -15.91 -13.58 2.50
N GLY A 58 -14.60 -13.62 2.75
CA GLY A 58 -13.90 -14.72 3.43
C GLY A 58 -13.63 -15.95 2.55
N LEU A 59 -14.03 -15.93 1.28
CA LEU A 59 -13.72 -16.98 0.32
C LEU A 59 -12.26 -16.89 -0.13
N GLY A 60 -11.56 -18.03 -0.08
CA GLY A 60 -10.16 -18.10 -0.48
C GLY A 60 -9.93 -17.79 -1.97
N TRP A 61 -8.81 -17.13 -2.27
CA TRP A 61 -8.39 -16.84 -3.64
C TRP A 61 -7.75 -18.06 -4.31
N PRO A 62 -7.75 -18.14 -5.66
CA PRO A 62 -6.98 -19.14 -6.39
C PRO A 62 -5.48 -19.09 -6.07
N GLN A 63 -4.81 -20.25 -6.11
CA GLN A 63 -3.40 -20.35 -5.71
C GLN A 63 -2.45 -19.51 -6.59
N SER A 64 -2.74 -19.37 -7.89
CA SER A 64 -1.97 -18.52 -8.81
C SER A 64 -2.05 -17.05 -8.38
N THR A 65 -3.25 -16.56 -8.12
CA THR A 65 -3.55 -15.19 -7.68
C THR A 65 -2.93 -14.90 -6.32
N LEU A 66 -2.98 -15.86 -5.39
CA LEU A 66 -2.27 -15.76 -4.10
C LEU A 66 -0.75 -15.67 -4.24
N THR A 67 -0.18 -16.37 -5.23
CA THR A 67 1.26 -16.31 -5.50
C THR A 67 1.65 -14.94 -6.02
N ALA A 68 0.83 -14.34 -6.89
CA ALA A 68 1.01 -12.96 -7.34
C ALA A 68 0.90 -11.96 -6.18
N ALA A 69 -0.16 -12.05 -5.36
CA ALA A 69 -0.34 -11.20 -4.18
C ALA A 69 0.83 -11.32 -3.18
N LYS A 70 1.35 -12.54 -2.98
CA LYS A 70 2.53 -12.76 -2.13
C LYS A 70 3.79 -12.11 -2.71
N SER A 71 3.97 -12.15 -4.03
CA SER A 71 5.10 -11.49 -4.69
C SER A 71 5.04 -9.97 -4.50
N ILE A 72 3.84 -9.39 -4.59
CA ILE A 72 3.62 -7.96 -4.32
C ILE A 72 3.96 -7.66 -2.86
N LEU A 73 3.39 -8.41 -1.90
CA LEU A 73 3.65 -8.23 -0.48
C LEU A 73 5.15 -8.30 -0.13
N ASP A 74 5.87 -9.29 -0.67
CA ASP A 74 7.30 -9.48 -0.41
C ASP A 74 8.14 -8.35 -0.97
N HIS A 75 7.80 -7.87 -2.17
CA HIS A 75 8.46 -6.74 -2.78
C HIS A 75 8.23 -5.44 -1.97
N SER A 76 6.98 -5.14 -1.63
CA SER A 76 6.64 -3.96 -0.82
C SER A 76 7.30 -4.00 0.55
N PHE A 77 7.36 -5.18 1.19
CA PHE A 77 8.08 -5.34 2.46
C PHE A 77 9.57 -5.03 2.32
N ALA A 78 10.21 -5.50 1.24
CA ALA A 78 11.61 -5.22 0.97
C ALA A 78 11.85 -3.71 0.77
N GLN A 79 10.97 -3.02 0.03
CA GLN A 79 11.05 -1.57 -0.20
C GLN A 79 10.89 -0.75 1.08
N LEU A 80 9.88 -1.06 1.89
CA LEU A 80 9.63 -0.35 3.16
C LEU A 80 10.79 -0.51 4.17
N ASN A 81 11.56 -1.59 4.09
CA ASN A 81 12.69 -1.87 4.99
C ASN A 81 14.06 -1.57 4.36
N ALA A 82 14.12 -1.12 3.10
CA ALA A 82 15.36 -0.77 2.44
C ALA A 82 15.90 0.57 2.96
N ASN A 83 17.23 0.70 3.06
CA ASN A 83 17.88 1.94 3.49
C ASN A 83 17.62 3.15 2.57
N GLN A 84 17.11 2.91 1.37
CA GLN A 84 16.85 3.93 0.35
C GLN A 84 15.44 4.53 0.44
N PHE A 85 14.53 3.96 1.24
CA PHE A 85 13.17 4.49 1.42
C PHE A 85 12.41 4.71 0.09
N GLU A 86 12.63 3.86 -0.91
CA GLU A 86 11.98 3.95 -2.22
C GLU A 86 10.81 2.95 -2.28
N LEU A 87 9.61 3.43 -1.96
CA LEU A 87 8.36 2.71 -2.19
C LEU A 87 7.84 3.04 -3.59
N ASP A 88 7.58 2.01 -4.40
CA ASP A 88 6.87 2.18 -5.67
C ASP A 88 5.38 1.92 -5.45
N LEU A 89 4.54 2.88 -5.84
CA LEU A 89 3.09 2.67 -5.83
C LEU A 89 2.70 1.87 -7.08
N PHE A 90 1.93 0.80 -6.91
CA PHE A 90 1.49 -0.04 -8.00
C PHE A 90 0.28 0.57 -8.72
N LEU A 91 0.52 1.65 -9.44
CA LEU A 91 -0.48 2.38 -10.22
C LEU A 91 -0.47 1.91 -11.68
N PRO A 92 -1.55 2.17 -12.44
CA PRO A 92 -1.56 1.93 -13.89
C PRO A 92 -0.42 2.67 -14.58
N ASP A 93 0.19 2.02 -15.56
CA ASP A 93 1.25 2.57 -16.41
C ASP A 93 0.79 2.64 -17.88
N ASP A 94 1.69 3.10 -18.76
CA ASP A 94 1.42 3.22 -20.20
C ASP A 94 1.02 1.88 -20.84
N ASP A 95 1.49 0.75 -20.30
CA ASP A 95 1.13 -0.59 -20.79
C ASP A 95 -0.37 -0.89 -20.58
N ALA A 96 -1.00 -0.27 -19.58
CA ALA A 96 -2.43 -0.32 -19.35
C ALA A 96 -3.24 0.70 -20.19
N SER A 97 -2.57 1.53 -21.01
CA SER A 97 -3.18 2.65 -21.74
C SER A 97 -3.93 3.64 -20.83
N ALA A 98 -3.44 3.81 -19.61
CA ALA A 98 -4.05 4.65 -18.59
C ALA A 98 -3.93 6.14 -18.92
N THR A 99 -4.99 6.89 -18.67
CA THR A 99 -5.00 8.34 -18.68
C THR A 99 -4.60 8.89 -17.31
N ILE A 100 -4.33 10.19 -17.22
CA ILE A 100 -4.12 10.85 -15.93
C ILE A 100 -5.31 10.67 -14.97
N PHE A 101 -6.54 10.65 -15.50
CA PHE A 101 -7.76 10.43 -14.71
C PHE A 101 -7.75 9.04 -14.07
N ASP A 102 -7.40 8.01 -14.85
CA ASP A 102 -7.29 6.63 -14.36
C ASP A 102 -6.22 6.52 -13.26
N VAL A 103 -5.08 7.19 -13.43
CA VAL A 103 -3.99 7.18 -12.42
C VAL A 103 -4.41 7.90 -11.14
N ALA A 104 -5.12 9.03 -11.24
CA ALA A 104 -5.61 9.77 -10.08
C ALA A 104 -6.67 8.98 -9.31
N ASP A 105 -7.62 8.35 -10.02
CA ASP A 105 -8.64 7.49 -9.41
C ASP A 105 -7.99 6.30 -8.72
N GLU A 106 -7.06 5.60 -9.38
CA GLU A 106 -6.35 4.46 -8.79
C GLU A 106 -5.44 4.88 -7.63
N LEU A 107 -4.89 6.09 -7.61
CA LEU A 107 -4.17 6.63 -6.46
C LEU A 107 -5.11 6.87 -5.28
N ALA A 108 -6.28 7.47 -5.50
CA ALA A 108 -7.27 7.67 -4.46
C ALA A 108 -7.74 6.32 -3.88
N MET A 109 -7.98 5.32 -4.74
CA MET A 109 -8.33 3.96 -4.34
C MET A 109 -7.19 3.24 -3.62
N TRP A 110 -5.94 3.43 -4.06
CA TRP A 110 -4.75 2.93 -3.38
C TRP A 110 -4.69 3.45 -1.94
N VAL A 111 -4.88 4.75 -1.75
CA VAL A 111 -4.84 5.39 -0.42
C VAL A 111 -5.99 4.91 0.47
N ASN A 112 -7.21 4.79 -0.06
CA ASN A 112 -8.35 4.22 0.68
C ASN A 112 -8.05 2.80 1.19
N HIS A 113 -7.43 1.97 0.35
CA HIS A 113 -7.08 0.61 0.70
C HIS A 113 -5.90 0.55 1.68
N PHE A 114 -4.94 1.46 1.57
CA PHE A 114 -3.87 1.62 2.56
C PHE A 114 -4.42 1.93 3.96
N ILE A 115 -5.33 2.91 4.06
CA ILE A 115 -5.98 3.27 5.33
C ILE A 115 -6.78 2.07 5.87
N SER A 116 -7.49 1.35 5.00
CA SER A 116 -8.22 0.13 5.38
C SER A 116 -7.28 -0.96 5.91
N GLY A 117 -6.12 -1.17 5.27
CA GLY A 117 -5.10 -2.13 5.71
C GLY A 117 -4.54 -1.81 7.10
N LEU A 118 -4.29 -0.53 7.40
CA LEU A 118 -3.90 -0.08 8.74
C LEU A 118 -4.96 -0.45 9.79
N GLY A 119 -6.23 -0.21 9.48
CA GLY A 119 -7.36 -0.52 10.36
C GLY A 119 -7.53 -2.02 10.60
N LEU A 120 -7.40 -2.84 9.56
CA LEU A 120 -7.58 -4.30 9.63
C LEU A 120 -6.53 -5.02 10.48
N ILE A 121 -5.29 -4.51 10.52
CA ILE A 121 -4.24 -5.03 11.41
C ILE A 121 -4.45 -4.59 12.87
N GLY A 122 -5.44 -3.74 13.14
CA GLY A 122 -5.72 -3.24 14.48
C GLY A 122 -4.68 -2.22 14.95
N THR A 123 -4.09 -1.47 14.01
CA THR A 123 -3.17 -0.38 14.33
C THR A 123 -3.85 0.58 15.29
N GLN A 124 -3.18 0.91 16.40
CA GLN A 124 -3.75 1.81 17.41
C GLN A 124 -3.61 3.26 16.94
N LEU A 125 -4.43 3.65 15.95
CA LEU A 125 -4.37 4.97 15.30
C LEU A 125 -4.49 6.13 16.29
N ASN A 126 -5.20 5.93 17.41
CA ASN A 126 -5.28 6.92 18.48
C ASN A 126 -3.94 7.21 19.18
N LYS A 127 -2.99 6.28 19.12
CA LYS A 127 -1.64 6.38 19.71
C LYS A 127 -0.58 6.90 18.73
N LEU A 128 -0.96 7.20 17.48
CA LEU A 128 -0.06 7.82 16.51
C LEU A 128 0.61 9.08 17.10
N SER A 129 1.89 9.26 16.78
CA SER A 129 2.61 10.51 16.94
C SER A 129 1.93 11.66 16.19
N ALA A 130 2.30 12.90 16.50
CA ALA A 130 1.74 14.06 15.80
C ALA A 130 2.00 13.98 14.29
N ASN A 131 3.22 13.62 13.89
CA ASN A 131 3.62 13.50 12.49
C ASN A 131 2.84 12.41 11.75
N SER A 132 2.63 11.24 12.36
CA SER A 132 1.86 10.16 11.72
C SER A 132 0.36 10.44 11.69
N LYS A 133 -0.16 11.28 12.60
CA LYS A 133 -1.55 11.78 12.52
C LYS A 133 -1.72 12.78 11.37
N GLU A 134 -0.76 13.66 11.18
CA GLU A 134 -0.74 14.59 10.04
C GLU A 134 -0.64 13.82 8.72
N ALA A 135 0.31 12.88 8.62
CA ALA A 135 0.43 12.01 7.46
C ALA A 135 -0.86 11.22 7.16
N LEU A 136 -1.53 10.70 8.20
CA LEU A 136 -2.81 10.02 8.01
C LEU A 136 -3.92 10.98 7.54
N ALA A 137 -3.99 12.19 8.10
CA ALA A 137 -4.98 13.19 7.68
C ALA A 137 -4.76 13.64 6.22
N ASP A 138 -3.51 13.81 5.80
CA ASP A 138 -3.18 14.12 4.40
C ASP A 138 -3.63 12.98 3.47
N LEU A 139 -3.37 11.73 3.85
CA LEU A 139 -3.85 10.57 3.11
C LEU A 139 -5.38 10.51 3.06
N GLU A 140 -6.09 10.84 4.15
CA GLU A 140 -7.56 10.92 4.15
C GLU A 140 -8.08 11.97 3.16
N GLU A 141 -7.39 13.09 2.97
CA GLU A 141 -7.77 14.07 1.94
C GLU A 141 -7.42 13.59 0.52
N ILE A 142 -6.26 12.97 0.31
CA ILE A 142 -5.85 12.43 -1.00
C ILE A 142 -6.74 11.24 -1.41
N SER A 143 -7.33 10.53 -0.47
CA SER A 143 -8.31 9.45 -0.76
C SER A 143 -9.57 9.94 -1.48
N LYS A 144 -9.77 11.27 -1.55
CA LYS A 144 -10.87 11.96 -2.23
C LYS A 144 -10.38 12.76 -3.45
N LEU A 145 -9.12 12.55 -3.86
CA LEU A 145 -8.52 13.22 -5.01
C LEU A 145 -9.36 12.98 -6.27
N GLY A 146 -9.45 14.01 -7.10
CA GLY A 146 -9.97 13.94 -8.46
C GLY A 146 -9.30 15.00 -9.31
N ILE A 147 -9.25 14.76 -10.62
CA ILE A 147 -8.71 15.68 -11.62
C ILE A 147 -9.89 16.44 -12.23
N ASP A 148 -9.76 17.77 -12.36
CA ASP A 148 -10.76 18.60 -13.02
C ASP A 148 -10.51 18.58 -14.54
N GLU A 149 -11.49 18.12 -15.33
CA GLU A 149 -11.33 18.01 -16.79
C GLU A 149 -11.32 19.38 -17.50
N ASP A 150 -11.78 20.43 -16.83
CA ASP A 150 -11.83 21.80 -17.39
C ASP A 150 -10.53 22.58 -17.18
N ASP A 151 -9.61 22.09 -16.33
CA ASP A 151 -8.33 22.72 -15.99
C ASP A 151 -7.18 22.28 -16.93
N ASP A 152 -5.98 22.88 -16.77
CA ASP A 152 -4.79 22.51 -17.55
C ASP A 152 -4.30 21.10 -17.17
N ILE A 153 -4.48 20.15 -18.10
CA ILE A 153 -4.14 18.74 -17.89
C ILE A 153 -2.62 18.52 -17.75
N GLU A 154 -1.78 19.31 -18.42
CA GLU A 154 -0.33 19.18 -18.28
C GLU A 154 0.13 19.65 -16.89
N GLU A 155 -0.45 20.74 -16.38
CA GLU A 155 -0.20 21.21 -15.02
C GLU A 155 -0.68 20.20 -13.97
N GLN A 156 -1.89 19.65 -14.15
CA GLN A 156 -2.43 18.63 -13.25
C GLN A 156 -1.62 17.34 -13.25
N ALA A 157 -1.03 16.93 -14.37
CA ALA A 157 -0.12 15.78 -14.43
C ALA A 157 1.11 15.99 -13.52
N LEU A 158 1.72 17.17 -13.59
CA LEU A 158 2.88 17.52 -12.75
C LEU A 158 2.50 17.58 -11.27
N LEU A 159 1.30 18.08 -10.94
CA LEU A 159 0.80 18.08 -9.56
C LEU A 159 0.54 16.67 -9.05
N LEU A 160 -0.04 15.80 -9.88
CA LEU A 160 -0.30 14.40 -9.52
C LEU A 160 0.99 13.65 -9.18
N GLU A 161 2.08 13.86 -9.92
CA GLU A 161 3.39 13.30 -9.58
C GLU A 161 3.87 13.74 -8.18
N GLN A 162 3.65 15.01 -7.81
CA GLN A 162 3.99 15.51 -6.47
C GLN A 162 3.11 14.88 -5.38
N VAL A 163 1.82 14.68 -5.66
CA VAL A 163 0.90 13.99 -4.74
C VAL A 163 1.34 12.54 -4.53
N ILE A 164 1.75 11.83 -5.59
CA ILE A 164 2.29 10.46 -5.49
C ILE A 164 3.51 10.41 -4.57
N GLU A 165 4.45 11.34 -4.71
CA GLU A 165 5.62 11.41 -3.84
C GLU A 165 5.25 11.75 -2.38
N HIS A 166 4.25 12.62 -2.18
CA HIS A 166 3.75 12.93 -0.84
C HIS A 166 3.08 11.71 -0.18
N VAL A 167 2.32 10.92 -0.94
CA VAL A 167 1.74 9.65 -0.46
C VAL A 167 2.84 8.72 0.01
N LYS A 168 3.92 8.52 -0.77
CA LYS A 168 5.06 7.69 -0.38
C LYS A 168 5.69 8.18 0.93
N ALA A 169 5.91 9.48 1.09
CA ALA A 169 6.45 10.07 2.31
C ALA A 169 5.55 9.85 3.53
N CYS A 170 4.24 9.98 3.38
CA CYS A 170 3.26 9.71 4.43
C CYS A 170 3.28 8.24 4.86
N VAL A 171 3.30 7.32 3.89
CA VAL A 171 3.39 5.87 4.13
C VAL A 171 4.67 5.52 4.90
N MET A 172 5.82 6.06 4.51
CA MET A 172 7.08 5.83 5.22
C MET A 172 7.08 6.39 6.65
N THR A 173 6.46 7.56 6.85
CA THR A 173 6.29 8.17 8.17
C THR A 173 5.50 7.23 9.09
N ILE A 174 4.38 6.70 8.62
CA ILE A 174 3.54 5.75 9.38
C ILE A 174 4.29 4.43 9.60
N HIS A 175 4.94 3.87 8.57
CA HIS A 175 5.67 2.60 8.69
C HIS A 175 6.82 2.68 9.68
N THR A 176 7.53 3.81 9.77
CA THR A 176 8.64 3.98 10.73
C THR A 176 8.16 3.87 12.18
N GLU A 177 6.89 4.21 12.45
CA GLU A 177 6.31 4.17 13.79
C GLU A 177 5.86 2.75 14.21
N PHE A 178 5.30 1.93 13.31
CA PHE A 178 4.77 0.60 13.66
C PHE A 178 5.48 -0.59 13.00
N GLY A 179 6.06 -0.38 11.81
CA GLY A 179 6.75 -1.40 11.03
C GLY A 179 8.11 -1.78 11.62
N LEU A 180 8.81 -0.81 12.20
CA LEU A 180 10.02 -1.02 12.98
C LEU A 180 9.68 -1.34 14.43
N LYS A 181 9.03 -2.48 14.71
CA LYS A 181 9.20 -3.07 16.03
C LYS A 181 10.66 -3.49 16.15
N ALA A 182 11.47 -2.62 16.75
CA ALA A 182 12.81 -2.99 17.19
C ALA A 182 12.70 -4.31 17.96
N PRO A 183 13.52 -5.34 17.66
CA PRO A 183 13.56 -6.51 18.52
C PRO A 183 13.88 -6.00 19.91
N ASN A 184 12.95 -6.20 20.86
CA ASN A 184 13.06 -5.73 22.24
C ASN A 184 14.51 -5.85 22.73
N SER A 185 15.22 -4.73 22.83
CA SER A 185 16.35 -4.67 23.72
C SER A 185 15.76 -4.57 25.12
N ASP A 186 15.29 -5.72 25.62
CA ASP A 186 15.17 -5.96 27.06
C ASP A 186 16.58 -5.90 27.64
N SER A 187 17.15 -4.70 27.72
CA SER A 187 18.26 -4.44 28.63
C SER A 187 17.66 -4.50 30.04
N LYS A 188 17.65 -5.71 30.60
CA LYS A 188 17.45 -5.94 32.03
C LYS A 188 18.27 -4.90 32.81
N PRO A 189 17.76 -4.36 33.93
CA PRO A 189 18.53 -3.42 34.72
C PRO A 189 19.73 -4.16 35.31
N THR A 190 20.95 -3.77 34.92
CA THR A 190 22.16 -4.17 35.63
C THR A 190 22.16 -3.43 36.96
N ILE A 191 21.84 -4.14 38.03
CA ILE A 191 22.07 -3.69 39.40
C ILE A 191 23.58 -3.71 39.63
N HIS A 192 24.14 -2.54 39.98
CA HIS A 192 25.41 -2.43 40.71
C HIS A 192 25.20 -1.48 41.89
#